data_AF-E4RVD5-F1
#
_entry.id   AF-E4RVD5-F1
#
_cell.length_a   1.000
_cell.length_b   1.000
_cell.length_c   1.000
_cell.angle_alpha   90.00
_cell.angle_beta   90.00
_cell.angle_gamma   90.00
#
_symmetry.space_group_name_H-M   'P 1'
#
loop_
_entity.id
_entity.type
_entity.pdbx_description
1 polymer ?
#
loop_
_entity_poly.entity_id
_entity_poly.type
_entity_poly.pdbx_seq_one_letter_code
_entity_poly.pdbx_strand_id
1 'polypeptide(L)'
;MKKETGKVFCIFAILFLIVIAVNEFSRMSINDERFTMYGLKGINPNRAIADKCSWVCHFKTNHCRENHVKFLKNHFSVTDKLYMEEIHLLGKFKIIKNDSKLFSTGLNQLGVSTEYANYGLANIVFLVILIPFLILYCLVKGLTIQKEIKNLCRK
;
A
#
# COMPACT_ATOMS: atom_id res chain seq x y z
N MET A 1 12.20 12.80 28.86
CA MET A 1 11.76 11.83 27.84
C MET A 1 10.44 12.21 27.15
N LYS A 2 9.33 12.43 27.87
CA LYS A 2 8.01 12.81 27.29
C LYS A 2 8.05 13.93 26.23
N LYS A 3 8.86 14.98 26.44
CA LYS A 3 8.94 16.15 25.52
C LYS A 3 9.58 15.82 24.16
N GLU A 4 10.52 14.87 24.11
CA GLU A 4 11.16 14.45 22.87
C GLU A 4 10.29 13.42 22.12
N THR A 5 9.62 12.53 22.86
CA THR A 5 8.67 11.57 22.27
C THR A 5 7.49 12.29 21.61
N GLY A 6 6.98 13.37 22.20
CA GLY A 6 5.93 14.20 21.61
C GLY A 6 6.34 14.84 20.28
N LYS A 7 7.58 15.33 20.15
CA LYS A 7 8.09 15.90 18.90
C LYS A 7 8.15 14.88 17.77
N VAL A 8 8.64 13.67 18.06
CA VAL A 8 8.70 12.59 17.06
C VAL A 8 7.30 12.21 16.60
N PHE A 9 6.35 12.09 17.52
CA PHE A 9 4.95 11.82 17.17
C PHE A 9 4.35 12.92 16.28
N CYS A 10 4.59 14.20 16.60
CA CYS A 10 4.14 15.31 15.76
C CYS A 10 4.74 15.27 14.35
N ILE A 11 6.03 14.93 14.20
CA ILE A 11 6.67 14.78 12.89
C ILE A 11 5.98 13.67 12.07
N PHE A 12 5.72 12.51 12.69
CA PHE A 12 5.00 11.41 12.03
C PHE A 12 3.58 11.79 11.64
N ALA A 13 2.83 12.45 12.54
CA ALA A 13 1.48 12.92 12.25
C ALA A 13 1.47 13.91 11.07
N ILE A 14 2.44 14.81 11.01
CA ILE A 14 2.59 15.76 9.90
C ILE A 14 2.89 15.01 8.60
N LEU A 15 3.83 14.08 8.59
CA LEU A 15 4.14 13.27 7.40
C LEU A 15 2.90 12.50 6.91
N PHE A 16 2.12 11.94 7.83
CA PHE A 16 0.89 11.23 7.52
C PHE A 16 -0.16 12.15 6.90
N LEU A 17 -0.37 13.34 7.48
CA LEU A 17 -1.28 14.35 6.94
C LEU A 17 -0.84 14.84 5.56
N ILE A 18 0.47 14.98 5.31
CA ILE A 18 1.01 15.34 3.99
C ILE A 18 0.65 14.26 2.96
N VAL A 19 0.83 12.97 3.28
CA VAL A 19 0.45 11.88 2.37
C VAL A 19 -1.04 11.91 2.05
N ILE A 20 -1.90 12.11 3.06
CA ILE A 20 -3.34 12.24 2.85
C ILE A 20 -3.65 13.45 1.95
N ALA A 21 -3.06 14.60 2.25
CA ALA A 21 -3.28 15.82 1.47
C ALA A 21 -2.85 15.66 0.01
N VAL A 22 -1.68 15.06 -0.25
CA VAL A 22 -1.20 14.76 -1.60
C VAL A 22 -2.16 13.81 -2.32
N ASN A 23 -2.65 12.77 -1.65
CA ASN A 23 -3.58 11.82 -2.24
C ASN A 23 -4.93 12.47 -2.60
N GLU A 24 -5.50 13.27 -1.71
CA GLU A 24 -6.76 13.98 -1.97
C GLU A 24 -6.59 15.10 -3.01
N PHE A 25 -5.48 15.83 -3.00
CA PHE A 25 -5.17 16.81 -4.03
C PHE A 25 -5.03 16.15 -5.40
N SER A 26 -4.31 15.03 -5.47
CA SER A 26 -4.18 14.24 -6.71
C SER A 26 -5.55 13.77 -7.21
N ARG A 27 -6.45 13.39 -6.31
CA ARG A 27 -7.82 12.96 -6.65
C ARG A 27 -8.66 14.09 -7.26
N MET A 28 -8.47 15.33 -6.83
CA MET A 28 -9.13 16.50 -7.42
C MET A 28 -8.60 16.83 -8.82
N SER A 29 -7.34 16.53 -9.10
CA SER A 29 -6.70 16.83 -10.39
C SER A 29 -7.09 15.86 -11.52
N ILE A 30 -7.90 14.83 -11.23
CA ILE A 30 -8.23 13.76 -12.19
C ILE A 30 -9.62 14.00 -12.79
N ASN A 31 -9.62 14.41 -14.06
CA ASN A 31 -10.84 14.66 -14.85
C ASN A 31 -11.28 13.46 -15.70
N ASP A 32 -10.55 12.35 -15.65
CA ASP A 32 -10.85 11.17 -16.45
C ASP A 32 -12.07 10.41 -15.92
N GLU A 33 -12.74 9.70 -16.83
CA GLU A 33 -13.80 8.77 -16.48
C GLU A 33 -13.28 7.68 -15.53
N ARG A 34 -13.97 7.49 -14.41
CA ARG A 34 -13.56 6.54 -13.37
C ARG A 34 -14.06 5.15 -13.71
N PHE A 35 -13.14 4.18 -13.78
CA PHE A 35 -13.54 2.78 -13.92
C PHE A 35 -14.23 2.28 -12.65
N THR A 36 -15.33 1.55 -12.81
CA THR A 36 -16.00 0.89 -11.70
C THR A 36 -15.70 -0.60 -11.76
N MET A 37 -15.11 -1.14 -10.69
CA MET A 37 -14.87 -2.58 -10.54
C MET A 37 -15.59 -3.05 -9.28
N TYR A 38 -16.47 -4.05 -9.40
CA TYR A 38 -17.24 -4.59 -8.27
C TYR A 38 -17.99 -3.51 -7.45
N GLY A 39 -18.58 -2.52 -8.13
CA GLY A 39 -19.32 -1.41 -7.49
C GLY A 39 -18.44 -0.30 -6.90
N LEU A 40 -17.11 -0.47 -6.85
CA LEU A 40 -16.18 0.54 -6.36
C LEU A 40 -15.65 1.40 -7.51
N LYS A 41 -15.81 2.72 -7.38
CA LYS A 41 -15.26 3.69 -8.33
C LYS A 41 -13.77 3.86 -8.09
N GLY A 42 -12.97 3.35 -9.02
CA GLY A 42 -11.53 3.56 -9.05
C GLY A 42 -11.15 5.00 -9.39
N ILE A 43 -9.87 5.31 -9.21
CA ILE A 43 -9.30 6.63 -9.52
C ILE A 43 -9.06 6.78 -11.03
N ASN A 44 -8.55 5.72 -11.66
CA ASN A 44 -8.16 5.72 -13.07
C ASN A 44 -9.27 5.14 -13.98
N PRO A 45 -9.23 5.45 -15.30
CA PRO A 45 -10.09 4.78 -16.29
C PRO A 45 -9.62 3.36 -16.60
N ASN A 46 -10.46 2.60 -17.32
CA ASN A 46 -10.11 1.29 -17.89
C ASN A 46 -10.03 1.36 -19.41
N ARG A 47 -9.23 2.29 -19.91
CA ARG A 47 -8.83 2.38 -21.32
C ARG A 47 -7.32 2.53 -21.44
N ALA A 48 -6.75 2.12 -22.56
CA ALA A 48 -5.33 2.27 -22.82
C ALA A 48 -4.98 3.76 -22.96
N ILE A 49 -4.04 4.25 -22.17
CA ILE A 49 -3.55 5.64 -22.20
C ILE A 49 -2.03 5.58 -22.25
N ALA A 50 -1.41 6.27 -23.22
CA ALA A 50 0.02 6.15 -23.51
C ALA A 50 0.91 6.99 -22.60
N ASP A 51 0.38 8.10 -22.07
CA ASP A 51 1.12 9.06 -21.23
C ASP A 51 0.96 8.83 -19.72
N LYS A 52 -0.05 8.04 -19.29
CA LYS A 52 -0.27 7.66 -17.89
C LYS A 52 -0.82 6.25 -17.71
N CYS A 53 -0.60 5.70 -16.52
CA CYS A 53 -1.14 4.40 -16.14
C CYS A 53 -2.67 4.44 -15.99
N SER A 54 -3.31 3.33 -16.34
CA SER A 54 -4.75 3.11 -16.20
C SER A 54 -5.02 1.69 -15.71
N TRP A 55 -6.28 1.33 -15.43
CA TRP A 55 -6.60 -0.05 -15.06
C TRP A 55 -6.27 -1.07 -16.15
N VAL A 56 -6.17 -0.65 -17.41
CA VAL A 56 -5.67 -1.52 -18.48
C VAL A 56 -4.24 -1.97 -18.19
N CYS A 57 -3.42 -1.16 -17.51
CA CYS A 57 -2.07 -1.56 -17.13
C CYS A 57 -2.05 -2.68 -16.07
N HIS A 58 -3.10 -2.76 -15.24
CA HIS A 58 -3.27 -3.83 -14.27
C HIS A 58 -3.76 -5.12 -14.93
N PHE A 59 -4.71 -5.03 -15.87
CA PHE A 59 -5.29 -6.20 -16.53
C PHE A 59 -4.50 -6.70 -17.75
N LYS A 60 -3.78 -5.80 -18.43
CA LYS A 60 -3.01 -6.06 -19.65
C LYS A 60 -1.61 -5.47 -19.50
N THR A 61 -0.68 -6.34 -19.13
CA THR A 61 0.71 -5.98 -18.84
C THR A 61 1.47 -5.47 -20.07
N ASN A 62 1.10 -5.89 -21.29
CA ASN A 62 1.79 -5.47 -22.53
C ASN A 62 1.71 -3.95 -22.78
N HIS A 63 0.53 -3.34 -22.63
CA HIS A 63 0.36 -1.89 -22.81
C HIS A 63 1.25 -1.11 -21.84
N CYS A 64 1.30 -1.56 -20.58
CA CYS A 64 2.15 -0.97 -19.54
C CYS A 64 3.63 -1.14 -19.89
N ARG A 65 4.03 -2.34 -20.33
CA ARG A 65 5.40 -2.68 -20.70
C ARG A 65 5.93 -1.82 -21.85
N GLU A 66 5.11 -1.59 -22.86
CA GLU A 66 5.51 -0.86 -24.06
C GLU A 66 5.59 0.66 -23.83
N ASN A 67 4.66 1.21 -23.04
CA ASN A 67 4.48 2.66 -22.92
C ASN A 67 5.01 3.27 -21.61
N HIS A 68 4.98 2.52 -20.50
CA HIS A 68 5.22 3.07 -19.15
C HIS A 68 6.51 2.59 -18.50
N VAL A 69 7.05 1.45 -18.90
CA VAL A 69 8.31 0.93 -18.35
C VAL A 69 9.51 1.61 -19.02
N LYS A 70 10.04 2.67 -18.38
CA LYS A 70 11.22 3.39 -18.87
C LYS A 70 12.54 2.78 -18.39
N PHE A 71 12.72 2.64 -17.07
CA PHE A 71 14.01 2.26 -16.48
C PHE A 71 14.27 0.76 -16.49
N LEU A 72 13.25 -0.05 -16.21
CA LEU A 72 13.37 -1.50 -16.08
C LEU A 72 13.30 -2.25 -17.42
N LYS A 73 13.23 -1.54 -18.55
CA LYS A 73 12.96 -2.15 -19.87
C LYS A 73 13.98 -3.25 -20.22
N ASN A 74 15.26 -3.03 -19.91
CA ASN A 74 16.35 -3.98 -20.17
C ASN A 74 16.41 -5.15 -19.20
N HIS A 75 15.79 -5.03 -18.02
CA HIS A 75 15.79 -6.05 -16.97
C HIS A 75 14.44 -6.75 -16.83
N PHE A 76 13.44 -6.35 -17.63
CA PHE A 76 12.07 -6.79 -17.47
C PHE A 76 11.93 -8.30 -17.63
N SER A 77 12.70 -8.93 -18.52
CA SER A 77 12.69 -10.39 -18.71
C SER A 77 13.08 -11.16 -17.44
N VAL A 78 14.01 -10.61 -16.66
CA VAL A 78 14.45 -11.19 -15.39
C VAL A 78 13.45 -10.89 -14.28
N THR A 79 13.03 -9.63 -14.15
CA THR A 79 12.13 -9.21 -13.07
C THR A 79 10.72 -9.79 -13.21
N ASP A 80 10.19 -9.87 -14.43
CA ASP A 80 8.87 -10.46 -14.71
C ASP A 80 8.89 -11.97 -14.40
N LYS A 81 9.99 -12.66 -14.73
CA LYS A 81 10.17 -14.07 -14.40
C LYS A 81 10.20 -14.30 -12.88
N LEU A 82 11.00 -13.52 -12.14
CA LEU A 82 11.08 -13.63 -10.69
C LEU A 82 9.72 -13.33 -10.03
N TYR A 83 9.05 -12.26 -10.45
CA TYR A 83 7.73 -11.87 -9.93
C TYR A 83 6.67 -12.97 -10.16
N MET A 84 6.65 -13.58 -11.35
CA MET A 84 5.70 -14.65 -11.65
C MET A 84 6.04 -15.96 -10.92
N GLU A 85 7.32 -16.24 -10.68
CA GLU A 85 7.77 -17.37 -9.86
C GLU A 85 7.32 -17.21 -8.40
N GLU A 86 7.45 -16.02 -7.82
CA GLU A 86 6.97 -15.69 -6.47
C GLU A 86 5.46 -15.90 -6.34
N ILE A 87 4.67 -15.39 -7.30
CA ILE A 87 3.21 -15.59 -7.32
C ILE A 87 2.87 -17.07 -7.41
N HIS A 88 3.56 -17.83 -8.26
CA HIS A 88 3.32 -19.26 -8.41
C HIS A 88 3.67 -20.06 -7.15
N LEU A 89 4.73 -19.66 -6.43
CA LEU A 89 5.07 -20.23 -5.13
C LEU A 89 4.00 -19.91 -4.09
N LEU A 90 3.56 -18.66 -4.00
CA LEU A 90 2.47 -18.25 -3.09
C LEU A 90 1.15 -18.95 -3.41
N GLY A 91 0.82 -19.16 -4.70
CA GLY A 91 -0.37 -19.90 -5.12
C GLY A 91 -0.34 -21.39 -4.75
N LYS A 92 0.85 -21.99 -4.60
CA LYS A 92 1.02 -23.35 -4.09
C LYS A 92 0.81 -23.44 -2.57
N PHE A 93 1.15 -22.38 -1.83
CA PHE A 93 0.81 -22.24 -0.41
C PHE A 93 -0.66 -21.83 -0.26
N LYS A 94 -1.54 -22.83 -0.30
CA LYS A 94 -3.00 -22.72 -0.18
C LYS A 94 -3.45 -22.21 1.21
N ILE A 95 -3.05 -21.01 1.62
CA ILE A 95 -3.31 -20.41 2.94
C ILE A 95 -4.70 -19.75 3.04
N ILE A 96 -5.46 -19.66 1.94
CA ILE A 96 -6.79 -19.06 1.97
C ILE A 96 -7.82 -20.03 1.41
N LYS A 97 -8.32 -20.92 2.28
CA LYS A 97 -9.63 -21.54 2.09
C LYS A 97 -10.40 -21.52 3.41
N ASN A 98 -11.58 -20.90 3.35
CA ASN A 98 -12.72 -20.99 4.28
C ASN A 98 -12.54 -20.48 5.71
N ASP A 99 -13.12 -19.30 6.02
CA ASP A 99 -14.22 -19.21 7.01
C ASP A 99 -14.88 -17.81 7.08
N SER A 100 -15.66 -17.44 6.06
CA SER A 100 -16.33 -16.12 5.99
C SER A 100 -17.85 -16.19 6.13
N LYS A 101 -18.43 -17.21 6.78
CA LYS A 101 -19.90 -17.35 6.81
C LYS A 101 -20.60 -16.34 7.72
N LEU A 102 -20.04 -16.00 8.88
CA LEU A 102 -20.74 -15.19 9.89
C LEU A 102 -20.72 -13.66 9.63
N PHE A 103 -19.76 -13.16 8.85
CA PHE A 103 -19.66 -11.73 8.47
C PHE A 103 -20.31 -11.42 7.10
N SER A 104 -20.68 -12.46 6.33
CA SER A 104 -21.19 -12.34 4.96
C SER A 104 -22.62 -11.80 4.85
N THR A 105 -23.44 -11.95 5.89
CA THR A 105 -24.87 -11.62 5.82
C THR A 105 -25.17 -10.12 5.88
N GLY A 106 -24.24 -9.29 6.40
CA GLY A 106 -24.40 -7.83 6.43
C GLY A 106 -23.83 -7.08 5.21
N LEU A 107 -22.74 -7.59 4.60
CA LEU A 107 -22.04 -6.89 3.50
C LEU A 107 -22.54 -7.23 2.10
N ASN A 108 -23.15 -8.41 1.91
CA ASN A 108 -23.76 -8.80 0.64
C ASN A 108 -24.97 -7.91 0.26
N GLN A 109 -25.66 -7.31 1.24
CA GLN A 109 -26.73 -6.34 0.97
C GLN A 109 -26.22 -4.99 0.40
N LEU A 110 -24.91 -4.71 0.53
CA LEU A 110 -24.27 -3.51 0.00
C LEU A 110 -23.48 -3.78 -1.31
N GLY A 111 -23.53 -5.01 -1.83
CA GLY A 111 -22.85 -5.39 -3.08
C GLY A 111 -21.32 -5.46 -2.99
N VAL A 112 -20.75 -5.51 -1.77
CA VAL A 112 -19.30 -5.55 -1.54
C VAL A 112 -18.88 -6.98 -1.20
N SER A 113 -17.98 -7.56 -2.00
CA SER A 113 -17.44 -8.90 -1.80
C SER A 113 -16.57 -8.98 -0.53
N THR A 114 -16.87 -9.96 0.33
CA THR A 114 -16.29 -10.15 1.68
C THR A 114 -14.78 -10.30 1.70
N GLU A 115 -14.21 -10.90 0.66
CA GLU A 115 -12.78 -11.08 0.49
C GLU A 115 -12.03 -9.73 0.38
N TYR A 116 -12.65 -8.70 -0.21
CA TYR A 116 -12.03 -7.40 -0.49
C TYR A 116 -12.17 -6.41 0.66
N ALA A 117 -13.28 -6.50 1.41
CA ALA A 117 -13.41 -5.82 2.69
C ALA A 117 -12.27 -6.23 3.63
N ASN A 118 -11.92 -7.53 3.63
CA ASN A 118 -10.84 -8.07 4.44
C ASN A 118 -9.45 -7.64 3.96
N TYR A 119 -9.19 -7.64 2.64
CA TYR A 119 -7.91 -7.14 2.11
C TYR A 119 -7.73 -5.63 2.32
N GLY A 120 -8.77 -4.83 2.07
CA GLY A 120 -8.74 -3.39 2.31
C GLY A 120 -8.51 -3.06 3.78
N LEU A 121 -9.23 -3.75 4.67
CA LEU A 121 -9.07 -3.62 6.11
C LEU A 121 -7.68 -4.08 6.57
N ALA A 122 -7.18 -5.20 6.06
CA ALA A 122 -5.84 -5.70 6.38
C ALA A 122 -4.76 -4.68 5.99
N ASN A 123 -4.86 -4.07 4.81
CA ASN A 123 -3.92 -3.03 4.39
C ASN A 123 -3.96 -1.81 5.32
N ILE A 124 -5.14 -1.39 5.79
CA ILE A 124 -5.25 -0.30 6.78
C ILE A 124 -4.58 -0.72 8.09
N VAL A 125 -4.90 -1.89 8.63
CA VAL A 125 -4.36 -2.36 9.92
C VAL A 125 -2.83 -2.52 9.85
N PHE A 126 -2.31 -3.20 8.83
CA PHE A 126 -0.89 -3.50 8.73
C PHE A 126 -0.06 -2.32 8.21
N LEU A 127 -0.43 -1.77 7.05
CA LEU A 127 0.41 -0.77 6.36
C LEU A 127 0.24 0.63 6.93
N VAL A 128 -0.97 0.99 7.38
CA VAL A 128 -1.28 2.35 7.84
C VAL A 128 -1.08 2.51 9.35
N ILE A 129 -1.35 1.46 10.14
CA ILE A 129 -1.30 1.55 11.61
C ILE A 129 -0.08 0.81 12.16
N LEU A 130 0.00 -0.50 11.95
CA LEU A 130 0.98 -1.34 12.64
C LEU A 130 2.42 -1.01 12.24
N ILE A 131 2.72 -0.98 10.94
CA ILE A 131 4.08 -0.71 10.45
C ILE A 131 4.57 0.67 10.88
N PRO A 132 3.81 1.78 10.70
CA PRO A 132 4.24 3.09 11.16
C PRO A 132 4.46 3.16 12.67
N PHE A 133 3.61 2.50 13.47
CA PHE A 133 3.77 2.46 14.92
C PHE A 133 5.00 1.65 15.34
N LEU A 134 5.27 0.52 14.68
CA LEU A 134 6.47 -0.29 14.91
C LEU A 134 7.74 0.50 14.58
N ILE A 135 7.77 1.23 13.46
CA ILE A 135 8.88 2.11 13.09
C ILE A 135 9.10 3.16 14.18
N LEU A 136 8.03 3.80 14.67
CA LEU A 136 8.12 4.80 15.74
C LEU A 136 8.69 4.19 17.03
N TYR A 137 8.21 3.01 17.42
CA TYR A 137 8.72 2.29 18.59
C TYR A 137 10.22 2.01 18.46
N CYS A 138 10.65 1.44 17.33
CA CYS A 138 12.06 1.14 17.06
C CYS A 138 12.92 2.42 17.07
N LEU A 139 12.44 3.51 16.49
CA LEU A 139 13.16 4.78 16.44
C LEU A 139 13.36 5.39 17.83
N VAL A 140 12.32 5.41 18.67
CA VAL A 140 12.43 5.91 20.05
C VAL A 140 13.38 5.05 20.89
N LYS A 141 13.31 3.72 20.74
CA LYS A 141 14.25 2.80 21.40
C LYS A 141 15.68 3.02 20.94
N GLY A 142 15.91 3.16 19.64
CA GLY A 142 17.22 3.46 19.06
C GLY A 142 17.82 4.75 19.63
N LEU A 143 17.05 5.84 19.69
CA LEU A 143 17.50 7.12 20.26
C LEU A 143 17.82 7.03 21.76
N THR A 144 17.06 6.22 22.51
CA THR A 144 17.31 6.00 23.94
C THR A 144 18.65 5.29 24.14
N ILE A 145 18.90 4.22 23.40
CA ILE A 145 20.15 3.46 23.46
C ILE A 145 21.34 4.33 23.05
N GLN A 146 21.20 5.14 21.99
CA GLN A 146 22.26 6.07 21.58
C GLN A 146 22.62 7.09 22.68
N LYS A 147 21.63 7.57 23.43
CA LYS A 147 21.88 8.47 24.59
C LYS A 147 22.62 7.76 25.71
N GLU A 148 22.24 6.52 26.00
CA GLU A 148 22.92 5.69 27.02
C GLU A 148 24.38 5.45 26.64
N ILE A 149 24.66 5.03 25.40
CA ILE A 149 26.03 4.84 24.90
C ILE A 149 26.85 6.13 25.03
N LYS A 150 26.30 7.27 24.60
CA LYS A 150 27.00 8.56 24.68
C LYS A 150 27.32 8.96 26.12
N ASN A 151 26.45 8.64 27.08
CA ASN A 151 26.70 8.90 28.49
C ASN A 151 27.77 7.98 29.08
N LEU A 152 27.84 6.73 28.62
CA LEU A 152 28.89 5.79 29.01
C LEU A 152 30.26 6.19 28.46
N CYS A 153 30.35 6.65 27.21
CA CYS A 153 31.60 7.11 26.60
C CYS A 153 32.07 8.50 27.06
N ARG A 154 31.27 9.24 27.84
CA ARG A 154 31.64 10.56 28.38
C ARG A 154 32.20 10.50 29.81
N LYS A 155 32.18 9.33 30.43
CA LYS A 155 32.94 9.03 31.65
C LYS A 155 34.32 8.52 31.25
#